data_AF-A0A7J7NM33-F1
#
_entry.id   AF-A0A7J7NM33-F1
#
_cell.length_a   1.000
_cell.length_b   1.000
_cell.length_c   1.000
_cell.angle_alpha   90.00
_cell.angle_beta   90.00
_cell.angle_gamma   90.00
#
_symmetry.space_group_name_H-M   'P 1'
#
loop_
_entity.id
_entity.type
_entity.pdbx_description
1 polymer ?
#
loop_
_entity_poly.entity_id
_entity_poly.type
_entity_poly.pdbx_seq_one_letter_code
_entity_poly.pdbx_strand_id
1 'polypeptide(L)'
;MIGLCNLPVCQFVEKLHSKIITLMFDRRKKVREWSVEDVVPRAKKLHESHKVEYHKYIYRGVIDLELGIASNIWSVETIHSRLVVNLDSRTCECMIWQLSGIPCVHTSLLIDKQRWNWGSFCHTCFRISSYIDTYKDHITPFSHMSTWDNSISCMLPSPLRRPPGRPKVTQVRAGDEKIPGRKRNGYKCGKCMIFGHNNYGSLKLCYESYEETTHLLNGKQFPLPKEDIESLSQEKLCYEAQILRDGTFLQRALSFCRLMVVWLVGVVGGYKIPLPPTCPMEFACMPEHFVEDALELLIFASQTPKALDGFLLDDFLNFIIMFMASPKYIRSPYLRAKMVEVLNCWIPHISGSASSTSIFKLHQLSLQYLAHNILKLYVDIKFTGSHTQYYDKLNILHNIVDLLEYL
;
A
#
# COMPACT_ATOMS: atom_id res chain seq x y z
N MET A 1 -16.31 14.08 -4.32
CA MET A 1 -17.64 13.71 -3.78
C MET A 1 -18.09 14.67 -2.67
N ILE A 2 -17.72 15.97 -2.76
CA ILE A 2 -17.54 16.84 -1.59
C ILE A 2 -18.85 17.20 -0.86
N GLY A 3 -19.99 17.27 -1.58
CA GLY A 3 -21.31 17.61 -1.00
C GLY A 3 -22.20 16.43 -0.58
N LEU A 4 -21.64 15.27 -0.20
CA LEU A 4 -22.43 14.12 0.30
C LEU A 4 -22.12 13.72 1.74
N CYS A 5 -20.92 14.01 2.25
CA CYS A 5 -20.44 13.48 3.53
C CYS A 5 -21.17 14.03 4.77
N ASN A 6 -21.84 15.17 4.64
CA ASN A 6 -22.46 15.91 5.74
C ASN A 6 -23.99 15.65 5.83
N LEU A 7 -24.48 14.56 5.23
CA LEU A 7 -25.91 14.24 5.17
C LEU A 7 -26.26 13.10 6.16
N PRO A 8 -27.48 13.09 6.73
CA PRO A 8 -28.00 11.93 7.45
C PRO A 8 -27.91 10.66 6.61
N VAL A 9 -27.61 9.52 7.24
CA VAL A 9 -27.28 8.25 6.57
C VAL A 9 -28.29 7.85 5.48
N CYS A 10 -29.60 7.98 5.76
CA CYS A 10 -30.65 7.67 4.79
C CYS A 10 -30.57 8.56 3.53
N GLN A 11 -30.45 9.89 3.71
CA GLN A 11 -30.32 10.85 2.60
C GLN A 11 -29.01 10.67 1.82
N PHE A 12 -27.93 10.22 2.49
CA PHE A 12 -26.70 9.81 1.82
C PHE A 12 -26.93 8.59 0.93
N VAL A 13 -27.59 7.54 1.45
CA VAL A 13 -27.93 6.33 0.69
C VAL A 13 -28.83 6.64 -0.51
N GLU A 14 -29.87 7.47 -0.35
CA GLU A 14 -30.74 7.91 -1.45
C GLU A 14 -29.96 8.62 -2.58
N LYS A 15 -29.14 9.62 -2.23
CA LYS A 15 -28.36 10.39 -3.21
C LYS A 15 -27.21 9.59 -3.82
N LEU A 16 -26.67 8.60 -3.09
CA LEU A 16 -25.70 7.64 -3.63
C LEU A 16 -26.37 6.69 -4.63
N HIS A 17 -27.50 6.08 -4.26
CA HIS A 17 -28.25 5.17 -5.11
C HIS A 17 -28.71 5.83 -6.42
N SER A 18 -29.28 7.03 -6.33
CA SER A 18 -29.64 7.86 -7.49
C SER A 18 -28.44 8.09 -8.42
N LYS A 19 -27.27 8.46 -7.89
CA LYS A 19 -26.05 8.68 -8.68
C LYS A 19 -25.52 7.39 -9.32
N ILE A 20 -25.65 6.24 -8.66
CA ILE A 20 -25.25 4.95 -9.24
C ILE A 20 -26.22 4.57 -10.38
N ILE A 21 -27.53 4.71 -10.21
CA ILE A 21 -28.53 4.47 -11.27
C ILE A 21 -28.23 5.33 -12.50
N THR A 22 -28.06 6.64 -12.33
CA THR A 22 -27.73 7.57 -13.43
C THR A 22 -26.41 7.20 -14.11
N LEU A 23 -25.38 6.83 -13.34
CA LEU A 23 -24.11 6.37 -13.89
C LEU A 23 -24.29 5.08 -14.72
N MET A 24 -25.01 4.08 -14.23
CA MET A 24 -25.27 2.84 -15.01
C MET A 24 -26.08 3.12 -16.28
N PHE A 25 -27.04 4.05 -16.22
CA PHE A 25 -27.81 4.49 -17.38
C PHE A 25 -26.92 5.17 -18.43
N ASP A 26 -26.10 6.16 -18.03
CA ASP A 26 -25.19 6.88 -18.92
C ASP A 26 -24.13 5.96 -19.55
N ARG A 27 -23.63 4.99 -18.78
CA ARG A 27 -22.66 3.98 -19.26
C ARG A 27 -23.27 3.11 -20.35
N ARG A 28 -24.51 2.64 -20.16
CA ARG A 28 -25.26 1.89 -21.20
C ARG A 28 -25.65 2.75 -22.39
N LYS A 29 -26.05 4.02 -22.20
CA LYS A 29 -26.41 4.90 -23.31
C LYS A 29 -25.23 5.06 -24.28
N LYS A 30 -24.05 5.38 -23.75
CA LYS A 30 -22.81 5.59 -24.53
C LYS A 30 -22.36 4.34 -25.28
N VAL A 31 -22.60 3.14 -24.75
CA VAL A 31 -22.17 1.89 -25.43
C VAL A 31 -22.94 1.61 -26.73
N ARG A 32 -24.13 2.20 -26.91
CA ARG A 32 -24.93 2.08 -28.14
C ARG A 32 -24.30 2.80 -29.34
N GLU A 33 -23.35 3.69 -29.08
CA GLU A 33 -22.64 4.48 -30.09
C GLU A 33 -21.37 3.77 -30.59
N TRP A 34 -21.01 2.59 -30.04
CA TRP A 34 -19.73 1.92 -30.28
C TRP A 34 -19.91 0.49 -30.81
N SER A 35 -18.97 0.00 -31.63
CA SER A 35 -18.98 -1.38 -32.14
C SER A 35 -18.57 -2.41 -31.08
N VAL A 36 -19.24 -3.56 -31.06
CA VAL A 36 -19.08 -4.58 -29.99
C VAL A 36 -17.71 -5.26 -29.99
N GLU A 37 -17.15 -5.49 -31.17
CA GLU A 37 -15.85 -6.15 -31.35
C GLU A 37 -14.66 -5.25 -30.95
N ASP A 38 -14.91 -3.96 -30.80
CA ASP A 38 -13.91 -2.90 -30.79
C ASP A 38 -13.37 -2.61 -29.37
N VAL A 39 -12.36 -1.75 -29.28
CA VAL A 39 -11.68 -1.36 -28.04
C VAL A 39 -12.22 -0.02 -27.53
N VAL A 40 -12.41 0.11 -26.22
CA VAL A 40 -13.04 1.29 -25.59
C VAL A 40 -12.32 2.61 -25.97
N PRO A 41 -13.06 3.71 -26.23
CA PRO A 41 -12.46 4.96 -26.75
C PRO A 41 -11.33 5.57 -25.92
N ARG A 42 -11.28 5.33 -24.59
CA ARG A 42 -10.18 5.78 -23.73
C ARG A 42 -8.83 5.13 -24.10
N ALA A 43 -8.84 3.84 -24.42
CA ALA A 43 -7.63 3.12 -24.82
C ALA A 43 -7.20 3.52 -26.24
N LYS A 44 -8.15 3.72 -27.15
CA LYS A 44 -7.87 4.32 -28.48
C LYS A 44 -7.22 5.69 -28.38
N LYS A 45 -7.73 6.58 -27.53
CA LYS A 45 -7.15 7.93 -27.35
C LYS A 45 -5.72 7.87 -26.79
N LEU A 46 -5.42 6.91 -25.91
CA LEU A 46 -4.06 6.70 -25.40
C LEU A 46 -3.11 6.18 -26.50
N HIS A 47 -3.55 5.20 -27.29
CA HIS A 47 -2.82 4.74 -28.47
C HIS A 47 -2.51 5.87 -29.46
N GLU A 48 -3.50 6.71 -29.78
CA GLU A 48 -3.30 7.84 -30.69
C GLU A 48 -2.28 8.85 -30.14
N SER A 49 -2.28 9.10 -28.82
CA SER A 49 -1.24 9.95 -28.20
C SER A 49 0.17 9.36 -28.26
N HIS A 50 0.34 8.03 -28.26
CA HIS A 50 1.65 7.41 -28.43
C HIS A 50 2.28 7.71 -29.80
N LYS A 51 1.47 7.84 -30.86
CA LYS A 51 1.95 8.05 -32.25
C LYS A 51 2.75 9.33 -32.43
N VAL A 52 2.42 10.37 -31.64
CA VAL A 52 3.14 11.65 -31.62
C VAL A 52 4.61 11.45 -31.22
N GLU A 53 4.92 10.41 -30.41
CA GLU A 53 6.27 10.17 -29.91
C GLU A 53 7.08 9.16 -30.75
N TYR A 54 6.49 8.54 -31.77
CA TYR A 54 7.15 7.49 -32.58
C TYR A 54 8.45 7.95 -33.24
N HIS A 55 8.60 9.24 -33.55
CA HIS A 55 9.82 9.80 -34.14
C HIS A 55 11.04 9.81 -33.19
N LYS A 56 10.83 9.57 -31.88
CA LYS A 56 11.90 9.54 -30.86
C LYS A 56 12.65 8.20 -30.80
N TYR A 57 12.15 7.20 -31.52
CA TYR A 57 12.55 5.80 -31.37
C TYR A 57 13.01 5.18 -32.69
N ILE A 58 14.20 4.60 -32.68
CA ILE A 58 14.70 3.67 -33.70
C ILE A 58 14.31 2.27 -33.25
N TYR A 59 14.00 1.36 -34.19
CA TYR A 59 13.72 -0.04 -33.86
C TYR A 59 14.47 -0.99 -34.78
N ARG A 60 14.88 -2.14 -34.22
CA ARG A 60 15.67 -3.18 -34.88
C ARG A 60 15.11 -4.55 -34.49
N GLY A 61 14.77 -5.38 -35.48
CA GLY A 61 14.33 -6.75 -35.22
C GLY A 61 15.51 -7.62 -34.81
N VAL A 62 15.28 -8.56 -33.89
CA VAL A 62 16.26 -9.58 -33.52
C VAL A 62 16.07 -10.79 -34.44
N ILE A 63 17.08 -11.09 -35.25
CA ILE A 63 17.12 -12.32 -36.04
C ILE A 63 17.57 -13.44 -35.12
N ASP A 64 16.83 -14.55 -35.12
CA ASP A 64 17.29 -15.78 -34.47
C ASP A 64 18.34 -16.46 -35.35
N LEU A 65 19.58 -16.54 -34.85
CA LEU A 65 20.72 -17.09 -35.60
C LEU A 65 20.75 -18.62 -35.62
N GLU A 66 20.01 -19.30 -34.74
CA GLU A 66 19.91 -20.76 -34.71
C GLU A 66 18.76 -21.25 -35.60
N LEU A 67 17.66 -20.50 -35.65
CA LEU A 67 16.47 -20.85 -36.43
C LEU A 67 16.37 -20.17 -37.81
N GLY A 68 17.15 -19.12 -38.06
CA GLY A 68 17.14 -18.37 -39.34
C GLY A 68 15.85 -17.58 -39.61
N ILE A 69 14.99 -17.45 -38.60
CA ILE A 69 13.66 -16.82 -38.70
C ILE A 69 13.68 -15.45 -38.00
N ALA A 70 12.95 -14.49 -38.55
CA ALA A 70 12.74 -13.20 -37.90
C ALA A 70 11.85 -13.39 -36.66
N SER A 71 12.41 -13.18 -35.47
CA SER A 71 11.65 -13.28 -34.22
C SER A 71 10.75 -12.05 -34.03
N ASN A 72 9.67 -12.19 -33.27
CA ASN A 72 8.86 -11.04 -32.83
C ASN A 72 9.47 -10.32 -31.62
N ILE A 73 10.80 -10.39 -31.48
CA ILE A 73 11.60 -9.69 -30.47
C ILE A 73 12.30 -8.50 -31.15
N TRP A 74 12.14 -7.33 -30.55
CA TRP A 74 12.55 -6.05 -31.12
C TRP A 74 13.34 -5.26 -30.10
N SER A 75 14.48 -4.74 -30.52
CA SER A 75 15.17 -3.66 -29.81
C SER A 75 14.52 -2.34 -30.21
N VAL A 76 14.11 -1.55 -29.22
CA VAL A 76 13.61 -0.17 -29.39
C VAL A 76 14.58 0.76 -28.67
N GLU A 77 15.13 1.71 -29.41
CA GLU A 77 16.32 2.47 -29.04
C GLU A 77 16.05 3.98 -29.18
N THR A 78 16.46 4.73 -28.17
CA THR A 78 16.62 6.19 -28.23
C THR A 78 18.12 6.53 -28.21
N ILE A 79 18.47 7.81 -28.30
CA ILE A 79 19.85 8.29 -28.13
C ILE A 79 20.44 7.90 -26.75
N HIS A 80 19.60 7.66 -25.74
CA HIS A 80 20.01 7.48 -24.34
C HIS A 80 19.59 6.14 -23.71
N SER A 81 18.85 5.28 -24.41
CA SER A 81 18.31 4.03 -23.86
C SER A 81 18.01 2.99 -24.93
N ARG A 82 18.08 1.72 -24.54
CA ARG A 82 17.68 0.55 -25.34
C ARG A 82 16.73 -0.29 -24.49
N LEU A 83 15.63 -0.74 -25.09
CA LEU A 83 14.60 -1.56 -24.44
C LEU A 83 14.17 -2.69 -25.38
N VAL A 84 14.02 -3.89 -24.85
CA VAL A 84 13.47 -5.03 -25.58
C VAL A 84 11.94 -5.05 -25.49
N VAL A 85 11.30 -5.36 -26.61
CA VAL A 85 9.87 -5.68 -26.72
C VAL A 85 9.75 -7.07 -27.34
N ASN A 86 8.95 -7.95 -26.73
CA ASN A 86 8.57 -9.24 -27.30
C ASN A 86 7.05 -9.26 -27.46
N LEU A 87 6.58 -9.30 -28.71
CA LEU A 87 5.16 -9.18 -29.04
C LEU A 87 4.38 -10.48 -28.77
N ASP A 88 5.03 -11.64 -28.87
CA ASP A 88 4.42 -12.97 -28.64
C ASP A 88 4.09 -13.17 -27.15
N SER A 89 5.06 -12.95 -26.28
CA SER A 89 4.88 -13.01 -24.82
C SER A 89 4.15 -11.80 -24.23
N ARG A 90 3.82 -10.81 -25.06
CA ARG A 90 3.15 -9.56 -24.71
C ARG A 90 3.89 -8.74 -23.64
N THR A 91 5.19 -8.55 -23.82
CA THR A 91 6.06 -7.86 -22.86
C THR A 91 6.89 -6.74 -23.46
N CYS A 92 7.10 -5.68 -22.68
CA CYS A 92 8.12 -4.65 -22.92
C CYS A 92 8.89 -4.40 -21.61
N GLU A 93 10.20 -4.17 -21.69
CA GLU A 93 11.05 -3.91 -20.52
C GLU A 93 10.63 -2.67 -19.71
N CYS A 94 9.88 -1.72 -20.28
CA CYS A 94 9.32 -0.61 -19.51
C CYS A 94 8.14 -0.99 -18.60
N MET A 95 7.66 -2.24 -18.64
CA MET A 95 6.57 -2.83 -17.85
C MET A 95 5.18 -2.18 -17.97
N ILE A 96 5.05 -1.02 -18.62
CA ILE A 96 3.78 -0.29 -18.78
C ILE A 96 2.69 -1.16 -19.43
N TRP A 97 3.04 -1.99 -20.42
CA TRP A 97 2.06 -2.87 -21.09
C TRP A 97 1.53 -3.95 -20.15
N GLN A 98 2.42 -4.60 -19.40
CA GLN A 98 2.09 -5.65 -18.45
C GLN A 98 1.29 -5.11 -17.25
N LEU A 99 1.56 -3.88 -16.80
CA LEU A 99 0.87 -3.26 -15.67
C LEU A 99 -0.50 -2.65 -16.06
N SER A 100 -0.62 -2.06 -17.24
CA SER A 100 -1.86 -1.39 -17.68
C SER A 100 -2.79 -2.27 -18.49
N GLY A 101 -2.30 -3.36 -19.08
CA GLY A 101 -3.03 -4.15 -20.08
C GLY A 101 -3.20 -3.46 -21.43
N ILE A 102 -2.54 -2.32 -21.67
CA ILE A 102 -2.59 -1.55 -22.91
C ILE A 102 -1.16 -1.45 -23.48
N PRO A 103 -0.90 -1.74 -24.78
CA PRO A 103 0.44 -1.60 -25.35
C PRO A 103 1.02 -0.21 -25.13
N CYS A 104 2.24 -0.14 -24.59
CA CYS A 104 2.94 1.12 -24.34
C CYS A 104 3.39 1.79 -25.65
N VAL A 105 4.01 2.97 -25.58
CA VAL A 105 4.54 3.68 -26.77
C VAL A 105 5.49 2.81 -27.61
N HIS A 106 6.45 2.13 -26.98
CA HIS A 106 7.41 1.25 -27.66
C HIS A 106 6.74 0.08 -28.39
N THR A 107 5.72 -0.53 -27.77
CA THR A 107 4.97 -1.64 -28.36
C THR A 107 4.01 -1.15 -29.46
N SER A 108 3.33 -0.02 -29.23
CA SER A 108 2.39 0.57 -30.19
C SER A 108 3.11 0.93 -31.50
N LEU A 109 4.32 1.51 -31.40
CA LEU A 109 5.21 1.75 -32.53
C LEU A 109 5.42 0.49 -33.38
N LEU A 110 5.84 -0.61 -32.75
CA LEU A 110 6.16 -1.85 -33.47
C LEU A 110 4.92 -2.47 -34.13
N ILE A 111 3.80 -2.51 -33.40
CA ILE A 111 2.50 -3.00 -33.91
C ILE A 111 2.06 -2.21 -35.15
N ASP A 112 2.11 -0.87 -35.09
CA ASP A 112 1.69 0.00 -36.19
C ASP A 112 2.63 -0.13 -37.40
N LYS A 113 3.94 -0.25 -37.16
CA LYS A 113 4.93 -0.47 -38.23
C LYS A 113 4.78 -1.83 -38.90
N GLN A 114 4.36 -2.86 -38.16
CA GLN A 114 3.97 -4.17 -38.71
C GLN A 114 2.55 -4.21 -39.26
N ARG A 115 1.79 -3.10 -39.20
CA ARG A 115 0.38 -2.99 -39.62
C ARG A 115 -0.55 -4.00 -38.93
N TRP A 116 -0.19 -4.44 -37.73
CA TRP A 116 -0.99 -5.38 -36.95
C TRP A 116 -2.15 -4.67 -36.24
N ASN A 117 -3.24 -5.41 -35.97
CA ASN A 117 -4.38 -4.85 -35.24
C ASN A 117 -4.02 -4.64 -33.76
N TRP A 118 -3.69 -3.39 -33.41
CA TRP A 118 -3.35 -2.96 -32.04
C TRP A 118 -4.36 -3.41 -30.98
N GLY A 119 -5.66 -3.45 -31.31
CA GLY A 119 -6.69 -3.90 -30.38
C GLY A 119 -6.59 -5.36 -29.97
N SER A 120 -5.90 -6.22 -30.74
CA SER A 120 -5.61 -7.61 -30.37
C SER A 120 -4.57 -7.75 -29.26
N PHE A 121 -3.74 -6.72 -29.05
CA PHE A 121 -2.68 -6.65 -28.05
C PHE A 121 -3.13 -5.99 -26.72
N CYS A 122 -4.32 -5.37 -26.69
CA CYS A 122 -4.99 -4.97 -25.46
C CYS A 122 -5.47 -6.18 -24.65
N HIS A 123 -5.54 -6.01 -23.32
CA HIS A 123 -6.21 -6.94 -22.42
C HIS A 123 -7.74 -6.92 -22.63
N THR A 124 -8.40 -8.05 -22.36
CA THR A 124 -9.83 -8.26 -22.66
C THR A 124 -10.75 -7.26 -21.98
N CYS A 125 -10.42 -6.79 -20.77
CA CYS A 125 -11.21 -5.78 -20.05
C CYS A 125 -11.35 -4.41 -20.77
N PHE A 126 -10.56 -4.15 -21.82
CA PHE A 126 -10.70 -2.97 -22.67
C PHE A 126 -11.56 -3.19 -23.93
N ARG A 127 -12.11 -4.39 -24.13
CA ARG A 127 -13.08 -4.66 -25.20
C ARG A 127 -14.47 -4.15 -24.83
N ILE A 128 -15.19 -3.68 -25.84
CA ILE A 128 -16.54 -3.14 -25.67
C ILE A 128 -17.54 -4.23 -25.26
N SER A 129 -17.37 -5.48 -25.71
CA SER A 129 -18.09 -6.64 -25.16
C SER A 129 -18.00 -6.76 -23.64
N SER A 130 -16.79 -6.73 -23.06
CA SER A 130 -16.59 -6.78 -21.60
C SER A 130 -17.15 -5.56 -20.86
N TYR A 131 -17.16 -4.38 -21.50
CA TYR A 131 -17.82 -3.19 -20.98
C TYR A 131 -19.36 -3.35 -20.99
N ILE A 132 -19.94 -3.92 -22.04
CA ILE A 132 -21.38 -4.25 -22.12
C ILE A 132 -21.74 -5.22 -20.99
N ASP A 133 -20.98 -6.31 -20.83
CA ASP A 133 -21.21 -7.29 -19.75
C ASP A 133 -21.08 -6.70 -18.34
N THR A 134 -20.21 -5.71 -18.15
CA THR A 134 -20.05 -5.00 -16.86
C THR A 134 -21.23 -4.08 -16.52
N TYR A 135 -21.97 -3.59 -17.52
CA TYR A 135 -23.00 -2.55 -17.35
C TYR A 135 -24.41 -2.96 -17.82
N LYS A 136 -24.63 -4.21 -18.25
CA LYS A 136 -25.93 -4.68 -18.76
C LYS A 136 -27.05 -4.60 -17.71
N ASP A 137 -26.78 -5.05 -16.49
CA ASP A 137 -27.79 -5.26 -15.44
C ASP A 137 -28.37 -3.94 -14.91
N HIS A 138 -29.67 -3.96 -14.57
CA HIS A 138 -30.38 -2.77 -14.08
C HIS A 138 -30.52 -2.79 -12.56
N ILE A 139 -30.34 -1.63 -11.95
CA ILE A 139 -30.60 -1.39 -10.54
C ILE A 139 -32.02 -0.84 -10.46
N THR A 140 -32.90 -1.53 -9.73
CA THR A 140 -34.28 -1.10 -9.52
C THR A 140 -34.34 0.11 -8.59
N PRO A 141 -35.14 1.14 -8.87
CA PRO A 141 -35.42 2.19 -7.90
C PRO A 141 -36.17 1.58 -6.71
N PHE A 142 -35.80 1.96 -5.49
CA PHE A 142 -36.58 1.67 -4.29
C PHE A 142 -37.67 2.73 -4.07
N SER A 143 -38.68 2.42 -3.27
CA SER A 143 -39.77 3.35 -2.93
C SER A 143 -39.27 4.50 -2.04
N HIS A 144 -40.05 5.59 -1.96
CA HIS A 144 -39.72 6.76 -1.15
C HIS A 144 -39.63 6.42 0.36
N MET A 145 -38.72 7.08 1.09
CA MET A 145 -38.45 6.78 2.52
C MET A 145 -39.69 6.80 3.43
N SER A 146 -40.73 7.58 3.09
CA SER A 146 -42.02 7.57 3.82
C SER A 146 -42.84 6.27 3.69
N THR A 147 -42.35 5.29 2.92
CA THR A 147 -42.96 3.96 2.72
C THR A 147 -42.12 2.83 3.30
N TRP A 148 -40.98 3.14 3.93
CA TRP A 148 -40.12 2.14 4.56
C TRP A 148 -40.66 1.80 5.94
N ASP A 149 -40.54 0.53 6.34
CA ASP A 149 -40.99 0.09 7.65
C ASP A 149 -40.00 0.56 8.73
N ASN A 150 -40.51 1.37 9.67
CA ASN A 150 -39.75 1.87 10.82
C ASN A 150 -39.53 0.79 11.90
N SER A 151 -40.04 -0.43 11.73
CA SER A 151 -39.74 -1.59 12.60
C SER A 151 -38.27 -2.02 12.58
N ILE A 152 -37.49 -1.59 11.57
CA ILE A 152 -36.06 -1.91 11.45
C ILE A 152 -35.26 -1.16 12.51
N SER A 153 -35.17 -1.76 13.71
CA SER A 153 -34.26 -1.34 14.76
C SER A 153 -32.83 -1.23 14.22
N CYS A 154 -32.23 -0.04 14.35
CA CYS A 154 -30.84 0.34 14.06
C CYS A 154 -30.02 -0.70 13.26
N MET A 155 -29.83 -0.46 11.96
CA MET A 155 -29.07 -1.33 11.05
C MET A 155 -27.77 -1.84 11.68
N LEU A 156 -27.79 -3.09 12.16
CA LEU A 156 -26.60 -3.78 12.63
C LEU A 156 -25.56 -3.79 11.51
N PRO A 157 -24.27 -3.50 11.82
CA PRO A 157 -23.24 -3.42 10.80
C PRO A 157 -23.19 -4.73 10.01
N SER A 158 -23.37 -4.61 8.68
CA SER A 158 -23.53 -5.75 7.77
C SER A 158 -22.48 -6.82 8.06
N PRO A 159 -22.87 -8.10 8.32
CA PRO A 159 -21.93 -9.15 8.69
C PRO A 159 -20.80 -9.24 7.65
N LEU A 160 -19.60 -8.83 8.06
CA LEU A 160 -18.52 -8.41 7.16
C LEU A 160 -18.24 -9.47 6.09
N ARG A 161 -18.79 -9.25 4.88
CA ARG A 161 -18.47 -10.07 3.72
C ARG A 161 -16.97 -9.90 3.46
N ARG A 162 -16.25 -11.03 3.48
CA ARG A 162 -14.79 -11.06 3.34
C ARG A 162 -14.36 -10.26 2.10
N PRO A 163 -13.30 -9.43 2.20
CA PRO A 163 -12.77 -8.73 1.03
C PRO A 163 -12.32 -9.73 -0.05
N PRO A 164 -12.24 -9.30 -1.33
CA PRO A 164 -11.71 -10.14 -2.40
C PRO A 164 -10.31 -10.66 -2.05
N GLY A 165 -10.12 -11.98 -2.10
CA GLY A 165 -8.88 -12.62 -1.65
C GLY A 165 -9.04 -14.04 -1.08
N ARG A 166 -10.28 -14.47 -0.75
CA ARG A 166 -10.56 -15.87 -0.35
C ARG A 166 -11.45 -16.62 -1.36
N PRO A 167 -10.84 -17.29 -2.37
CA PRO A 167 -11.43 -18.43 -3.05
C PRO A 167 -11.75 -19.61 -2.11
N LYS A 168 -12.38 -20.66 -2.67
CA LYS A 168 -13.24 -21.58 -1.91
C LYS A 168 -12.60 -22.89 -1.45
N VAL A 169 -13.29 -23.52 -0.52
CA VAL A 169 -13.09 -24.91 -0.10
C VAL A 169 -13.57 -25.86 -1.20
N THR A 170 -12.63 -26.47 -1.91
CA THR A 170 -12.77 -27.80 -2.54
C THR A 170 -11.42 -28.51 -2.48
N GLN A 171 -11.39 -29.81 -2.76
CA GLN A 171 -10.41 -30.77 -2.22
C GLN A 171 -8.95 -30.56 -2.68
N VAL A 172 -8.02 -30.81 -1.75
CA VAL A 172 -6.56 -30.90 -1.99
C VAL A 172 -6.25 -32.23 -2.68
N ARG A 173 -5.37 -32.21 -3.70
CA ARG A 173 -4.90 -33.43 -4.40
C ARG A 173 -3.95 -34.24 -3.51
N ALA A 174 -3.83 -35.55 -3.76
CA ALA A 174 -2.85 -36.40 -3.09
C ALA A 174 -1.41 -35.93 -3.35
N GLY A 175 -0.47 -36.30 -2.47
CA GLY A 175 0.85 -35.67 -2.32
C GLY A 175 1.87 -35.90 -3.45
N ASP A 176 1.46 -36.49 -4.57
CA ASP A 176 2.37 -37.15 -5.53
C ASP A 176 2.63 -36.34 -6.82
N GLU A 177 1.88 -35.25 -7.04
CA GLU A 177 2.07 -34.36 -8.21
C GLU A 177 3.21 -33.36 -8.01
N LYS A 178 4.28 -33.50 -8.81
CA LYS A 178 5.51 -32.68 -8.72
C LYS A 178 5.31 -31.24 -9.23
N ILE A 179 5.88 -30.27 -8.51
CA ILE A 179 5.90 -28.83 -8.89
C ILE A 179 7.30 -28.43 -9.40
N PRO A 180 7.46 -27.96 -10.65
CA PRO A 180 8.68 -27.31 -11.10
C PRO A 180 8.83 -25.90 -10.50
N GLY A 181 9.98 -25.60 -9.88
CA GLY A 181 10.20 -24.36 -9.12
C GLY A 181 10.49 -23.12 -9.97
N ARG A 182 10.29 -21.92 -9.39
CA ARG A 182 10.63 -20.62 -10.00
C ARG A 182 11.40 -19.72 -9.02
N LYS A 183 12.45 -19.06 -9.49
CA LYS A 183 13.33 -18.17 -8.69
C LYS A 183 12.67 -16.83 -8.39
N ARG A 184 13.09 -16.15 -7.30
CA ARG A 184 12.61 -14.83 -6.84
C ARG A 184 13.57 -13.72 -7.33
N ASN A 185 13.04 -12.57 -7.75
CA ASN A 185 13.81 -11.37 -8.07
C ASN A 185 13.33 -10.16 -7.25
N GLY A 186 14.24 -9.20 -7.08
CA GLY A 186 14.06 -7.94 -6.33
C GLY A 186 12.80 -7.15 -6.69
N TYR A 187 12.05 -6.77 -5.66
CA TYR A 187 11.10 -5.65 -5.72
C TYR A 187 11.85 -4.32 -5.64
N LYS A 188 11.16 -3.24 -6.03
CA LYS A 188 11.70 -1.88 -6.10
C LYS A 188 10.86 -0.96 -5.21
N CYS A 189 11.50 -0.12 -4.40
CA CYS A 189 10.79 0.86 -3.57
C CYS A 189 10.18 1.97 -4.43
N GLY A 190 8.95 2.40 -4.12
CA GLY A 190 8.24 3.42 -4.90
C GLY A 190 8.70 4.86 -4.63
N LYS A 191 9.29 5.11 -3.44
CA LYS A 191 9.82 6.42 -3.00
C LYS A 191 11.24 6.66 -3.53
N CYS A 192 12.20 5.83 -3.10
CA CYS A 192 13.61 5.99 -3.46
C CYS A 192 14.09 5.14 -4.64
N MET A 193 13.23 4.34 -5.28
CA MET A 193 13.53 3.60 -6.53
C MET A 193 14.70 2.60 -6.48
N ILE A 194 15.16 2.23 -5.30
CA ILE A 194 16.20 1.20 -5.08
C ILE A 194 15.55 -0.18 -4.95
N PHE A 195 16.28 -1.24 -5.33
CA PHE A 195 15.82 -2.63 -5.22
C PHE A 195 16.20 -3.23 -3.86
N GLY A 196 15.32 -4.08 -3.30
CA GLY A 196 15.57 -4.84 -2.07
C GLY A 196 14.53 -4.63 -0.97
N HIS A 197 13.98 -3.41 -0.88
CA HIS A 197 12.88 -3.06 0.03
C HIS A 197 11.68 -2.48 -0.76
N ASN A 198 10.57 -2.23 -0.08
CA ASN A 198 9.33 -1.71 -0.66
C ASN A 198 8.88 -0.39 0.02
N ASN A 199 7.74 0.16 -0.41
CA ASN A 199 7.30 1.52 -0.05
C ASN A 199 6.91 1.72 1.44
N TYR A 200 6.94 0.66 2.24
CA TYR A 200 6.52 0.59 3.64
C TYR A 200 7.68 0.40 4.62
N GLY A 201 8.94 0.43 4.15
CA GLY A 201 10.09 0.65 5.02
C GLY A 201 10.09 2.08 5.60
N SER A 202 10.68 2.25 6.79
CA SER A 202 10.85 3.53 7.46
C SER A 202 11.57 4.55 6.55
N LEU A 203 11.31 5.86 6.75
CA LEU A 203 11.97 6.90 5.93
C LEU A 203 13.50 6.81 5.96
N LYS A 204 14.06 6.37 7.10
CA LYS A 204 15.49 6.17 7.33
C LYS A 204 16.13 5.24 6.27
N LEU A 205 15.51 4.09 5.99
CA LEU A 205 16.01 3.13 4.98
C LEU A 205 16.03 3.69 3.55
N CYS A 206 15.11 4.59 3.19
CA CYS A 206 15.15 5.27 1.89
C CYS A 206 16.15 6.43 1.84
N TYR A 207 16.55 6.98 2.99
CA TYR A 207 17.49 8.10 3.07
C TYR A 207 18.94 7.61 3.06
N GLU A 208 19.28 6.64 3.91
CA GLU A 208 20.62 6.06 4.00
C GLU A 208 21.03 5.42 2.66
N SER A 209 20.13 4.67 2.03
CA SER A 209 20.38 4.06 0.72
C SER A 209 20.45 5.09 -0.43
N TYR A 210 19.94 6.32 -0.24
CA TYR A 210 20.10 7.43 -1.19
C TYR A 210 21.48 8.09 -1.05
N GLU A 211 22.00 8.25 0.17
CA GLU A 211 23.36 8.77 0.39
C GLU A 211 24.44 7.81 -0.14
N GLU A 212 24.32 6.49 0.12
CA GLU A 212 25.27 5.51 -0.42
C GLU A 212 25.31 5.46 -1.96
N THR A 213 24.16 5.67 -2.63
CA THR A 213 24.08 5.54 -4.09
C THR A 213 24.49 6.79 -4.85
N THR A 214 24.46 7.98 -4.23
CA THR A 214 24.95 9.22 -4.87
C THR A 214 26.46 9.25 -5.08
N HIS A 215 27.24 8.54 -4.25
CA HIS A 215 28.70 8.44 -4.41
C HIS A 215 29.15 7.47 -5.52
N LEU A 216 28.29 6.54 -5.96
CA LEU A 216 28.64 5.50 -6.95
C LEU A 216 28.11 5.80 -8.37
N LEU A 217 27.27 6.82 -8.54
CA LEU A 217 26.69 7.21 -9.83
C LEU A 217 27.16 8.62 -10.23
N ASN A 218 27.98 8.70 -11.28
CA ASN A 218 28.53 9.95 -11.82
C ASN A 218 27.45 10.97 -12.26
N GLY A 219 26.97 11.79 -11.32
CA GLY A 219 26.32 13.09 -11.55
C GLY A 219 24.94 13.11 -12.22
N LYS A 220 24.32 11.96 -12.52
CA LYS A 220 23.04 11.92 -13.27
C LYS A 220 21.82 11.98 -12.36
N GLN A 221 21.45 13.21 -11.96
CA GLN A 221 20.13 13.51 -11.39
C GLN A 221 19.01 13.16 -12.38
N PHE A 222 17.88 12.65 -11.87
CA PHE A 222 16.61 12.64 -12.59
C PHE A 222 15.87 13.97 -12.31
N PRO A 223 15.71 14.87 -13.28
CA PRO A 223 14.99 16.11 -13.06
C PRO A 223 13.48 15.86 -13.13
N LEU A 224 12.82 15.93 -11.96
CA LEU A 224 11.64 16.79 -11.89
C LEU A 224 12.08 18.23 -12.30
N PRO A 225 11.20 19.06 -12.89
CA PRO A 225 11.53 20.46 -13.16
C PRO A 225 12.08 21.14 -11.91
N LYS A 226 13.15 21.96 -12.05
CA LYS A 226 13.81 22.56 -10.88
C LYS A 226 12.82 23.36 -10.03
N GLU A 227 11.94 24.10 -10.69
CA GLU A 227 10.86 24.87 -10.07
C GLU A 227 9.89 23.97 -9.27
N ASP A 228 9.54 22.78 -9.77
CA ASP A 228 8.73 21.79 -9.03
C ASP A 228 9.50 21.17 -7.85
N ILE A 229 10.79 20.86 -8.01
CA ILE A 229 11.65 20.37 -6.91
C ILE A 229 11.76 21.43 -5.82
N GLU A 230 12.06 22.67 -6.20
CA GLU A 230 12.25 23.79 -5.30
C GLU A 230 10.94 24.12 -4.58
N SER A 231 9.79 24.11 -5.28
CA SER A 231 8.46 24.28 -4.68
C SER A 231 8.12 23.16 -3.69
N LEU A 232 8.24 21.88 -4.08
CA LEU A 232 7.96 20.75 -3.18
C LEU A 232 8.95 20.67 -2.00
N SER A 233 10.21 21.07 -2.21
CA SER A 233 11.21 21.16 -1.14
C SER A 233 10.92 22.31 -0.19
N GLN A 234 10.43 23.44 -0.71
CA GLN A 234 9.99 24.58 0.10
C GLN A 234 8.73 24.22 0.91
N GLU A 235 7.74 23.56 0.31
CA GLU A 235 6.57 23.05 1.04
C GLU A 235 6.99 22.07 2.14
N LYS A 236 7.85 21.08 1.82
CA LYS A 236 8.42 20.15 2.81
C LYS A 236 9.13 20.89 3.94
N LEU A 237 10.01 21.83 3.63
CA LEU A 237 10.75 22.62 4.61
C LEU A 237 9.83 23.54 5.43
N CYS A 238 8.72 24.02 4.87
CA CYS A 238 7.70 24.76 5.62
C CYS A 238 6.95 23.85 6.61
N TYR A 239 6.54 22.65 6.21
CA TYR A 239 5.92 21.68 7.11
C TYR A 239 6.89 21.17 8.19
N GLU A 240 8.14 20.85 7.82
CA GLU A 240 9.20 20.49 8.77
C GLU A 240 9.52 21.66 9.71
N ALA A 241 9.63 22.90 9.22
CA ALA A 241 9.82 24.06 10.11
C ALA A 241 8.63 24.27 11.05
N GLN A 242 7.38 24.11 10.58
CA GLN A 242 6.19 24.28 11.40
C GLN A 242 6.08 23.19 12.48
N ILE A 243 6.29 21.93 12.13
CA ILE A 243 6.06 20.79 13.03
C ILE A 243 7.28 20.53 13.94
N LEU A 244 8.51 20.68 13.43
CA LEU A 244 9.73 20.40 14.20
C LEU A 244 10.17 21.59 15.08
N ARG A 245 9.80 22.83 14.74
CA ARG A 245 10.12 24.01 15.59
C ARG A 245 9.02 24.34 16.59
N ASP A 246 7.75 24.04 16.33
CA ASP A 246 6.71 24.09 17.36
C ASP A 246 6.70 22.80 18.19
N GLY A 247 7.70 22.68 19.07
CA GLY A 247 7.75 21.63 20.08
C GLY A 247 6.51 21.62 20.99
N THR A 248 5.77 22.74 21.12
CA THR A 248 4.53 22.77 21.91
C THR A 248 3.37 22.09 21.20
N PHE A 249 3.28 22.21 19.87
CA PHE A 249 2.34 21.45 19.04
C PHE A 249 2.64 19.95 19.12
N LEU A 250 3.92 19.55 18.93
CA LEU A 250 4.31 18.15 18.97
C LEU A 250 4.07 17.51 20.35
N GLN A 251 4.40 18.22 21.43
CA GLN A 251 4.10 17.79 22.80
C GLN A 251 2.58 17.69 23.09
N ARG A 252 1.75 18.59 22.53
CA ARG A 252 0.28 18.48 22.61
C ARG A 252 -0.25 17.27 21.85
N ALA A 253 0.26 17.00 20.65
CA ALA A 253 -0.13 15.84 19.84
C ALA A 253 0.25 14.52 20.53
N LEU A 254 1.48 14.43 21.07
CA LEU A 254 1.92 13.29 21.88
C LEU A 254 1.07 13.12 23.15
N SER A 255 0.71 14.22 23.82
CA SER A 255 -0.18 14.19 24.99
C SER A 255 -1.59 13.69 24.67
N PHE A 256 -2.15 14.05 23.51
CA PHE A 256 -3.43 13.54 23.03
C PHE A 256 -3.36 12.04 22.71
N CYS A 257 -2.32 11.60 21.98
CA CYS A 257 -2.12 10.19 21.68
C CYS A 257 -1.88 9.36 22.96
N ARG A 258 -1.19 9.93 23.96
CA ARG A 258 -1.00 9.32 25.30
C ARG A 258 -2.34 9.16 26.02
N LEU A 259 -3.16 10.21 26.08
CA LEU A 259 -4.50 10.15 26.68
C LEU A 259 -5.35 9.04 26.02
N MET A 260 -5.27 8.91 24.70
CA MET A 260 -5.99 7.89 23.95
C MET A 260 -5.50 6.46 24.25
N VAL A 261 -4.19 6.18 24.32
CA VAL A 261 -3.71 4.82 24.68
C VAL A 261 -3.98 4.47 26.15
N VAL A 262 -3.89 5.45 27.07
CA VAL A 262 -4.26 5.28 28.48
C VAL A 262 -5.76 4.97 28.60
N TRP A 263 -6.61 5.66 27.83
CA TRP A 263 -8.04 5.37 27.77
C TRP A 263 -8.33 3.96 27.20
N LEU A 264 -7.68 3.57 26.09
CA LEU A 264 -7.80 2.22 25.52
C LEU A 264 -7.39 1.13 26.52
N VAL A 265 -6.34 1.36 27.32
CA VAL A 265 -5.93 0.45 28.41
C VAL A 265 -6.96 0.44 29.54
N GLY A 266 -7.52 1.61 29.90
CA GLY A 266 -8.60 1.74 30.88
C GLY A 266 -9.82 0.90 30.52
N VAL A 267 -10.25 0.94 29.25
CA VAL A 267 -11.35 0.12 28.70
C VAL A 267 -11.08 -1.39 28.86
N VAL A 268 -9.82 -1.83 28.83
CA VAL A 268 -9.41 -3.24 28.99
C VAL A 268 -9.20 -3.63 30.47
N GLY A 269 -9.37 -2.69 31.41
CA GLY A 269 -9.28 -2.92 32.85
C GLY A 269 -7.96 -2.51 33.50
N GLY A 270 -7.15 -1.69 32.81
CA GLY A 270 -5.87 -1.15 33.29
C GLY A 270 -4.64 -1.94 32.80
N TYR A 271 -3.46 -1.47 33.19
CA TYR A 271 -2.16 -2.06 32.86
C TYR A 271 -1.97 -3.44 33.53
N LYS A 272 -2.57 -4.48 32.94
CA LYS A 272 -2.58 -5.86 33.46
C LYS A 272 -2.24 -6.85 32.34
N ILE A 273 -1.30 -7.75 32.64
CA ILE A 273 -0.90 -8.86 31.79
C ILE A 273 -1.04 -10.15 32.63
N PRO A 274 -1.62 -11.24 32.10
CA PRO A 274 -2.21 -11.40 30.77
C PRO A 274 -3.48 -10.55 30.56
N LEU A 275 -3.75 -10.19 29.31
CA LEU A 275 -5.00 -9.53 28.92
C LEU A 275 -6.22 -10.43 29.20
N PRO A 276 -7.42 -9.85 29.42
CA PRO A 276 -8.66 -10.60 29.53
C PRO A 276 -8.88 -11.61 28.37
N PRO A 277 -9.52 -12.76 28.63
CA PRO A 277 -9.70 -13.79 27.61
C PRO A 277 -10.64 -13.36 26.47
N THR A 278 -11.50 -12.38 26.74
CA THR A 278 -12.46 -11.75 25.82
C THR A 278 -12.14 -10.25 25.70
N CYS A 279 -12.00 -9.76 24.47
CA CYS A 279 -11.87 -8.32 24.22
C CYS A 279 -13.21 -7.61 24.56
N PRO A 280 -13.21 -6.52 25.36
CA PRO A 280 -14.40 -5.70 25.58
C PRO A 280 -14.98 -5.17 24.26
N MET A 281 -16.30 -5.01 24.18
CA MET A 281 -16.98 -4.55 22.97
C MET A 281 -16.56 -3.11 22.62
N GLU A 282 -16.37 -2.31 23.65
CA GLU A 282 -15.96 -0.90 23.62
C GLU A 282 -14.60 -0.76 22.92
N PHE A 283 -13.63 -1.64 23.23
CA PHE A 283 -12.35 -1.71 22.53
C PHE A 283 -12.51 -2.32 21.13
N ALA A 284 -13.28 -3.40 20.99
CA ALA A 284 -13.45 -4.12 19.72
C ALA A 284 -14.18 -3.31 18.63
N CYS A 285 -14.91 -2.25 19.02
CA CYS A 285 -15.55 -1.27 18.15
C CYS A 285 -14.64 -0.09 17.75
N MET A 286 -13.48 0.10 18.40
CA MET A 286 -12.56 1.18 18.03
C MET A 286 -11.87 0.89 16.70
N PRO A 287 -11.84 1.84 15.75
CA PRO A 287 -11.08 1.71 14.52
C PRO A 287 -9.57 1.53 14.76
N GLU A 288 -8.95 0.54 14.11
CA GLU A 288 -7.51 0.28 14.25
C GLU A 288 -6.61 1.46 13.81
N HIS A 289 -7.13 2.37 12.97
CA HIS A 289 -6.36 3.55 12.52
C HIS A 289 -5.99 4.51 13.66
N PHE A 290 -6.80 4.63 14.72
CA PHE A 290 -6.43 5.46 15.88
C PHE A 290 -5.09 5.01 16.50
N VAL A 291 -4.89 3.69 16.59
CA VAL A 291 -3.62 3.12 17.07
C VAL A 291 -2.51 3.31 16.03
N GLU A 292 -2.84 3.27 14.74
CA GLU A 292 -1.88 3.50 13.66
C GLU A 292 -1.35 4.94 13.64
N ASP A 293 -2.24 5.94 13.74
CA ASP A 293 -1.90 7.37 13.77
C ASP A 293 -0.98 7.71 14.94
N ALA A 294 -1.24 7.15 16.13
CA ALA A 294 -0.39 7.33 17.30
C ALA A 294 1.00 6.67 17.14
N LEU A 295 1.09 5.51 16.50
CA LEU A 295 2.38 4.86 16.23
C LEU A 295 3.18 5.64 15.15
N GLU A 296 2.53 6.21 14.13
CA GLU A 296 3.21 7.11 13.17
C GLU A 296 3.74 8.37 13.84
N LEU A 297 2.96 9.01 14.71
CA LEU A 297 3.42 10.17 15.47
C LEU A 297 4.62 9.82 16.37
N LEU A 298 4.64 8.64 16.98
CA LEU A 298 5.78 8.18 17.78
C LEU A 298 7.02 7.90 16.93
N ILE A 299 6.90 7.27 15.76
CA ILE A 299 8.03 7.08 14.83
C ILE A 299 8.61 8.46 14.42
N PHE A 300 7.74 9.39 14.01
CA PHE A 300 8.13 10.75 13.62
C PHE A 300 8.80 11.54 14.76
N ALA A 301 8.21 11.50 15.96
CA ALA A 301 8.78 12.18 17.13
C ALA A 301 10.13 11.54 17.56
N SER A 302 10.27 10.22 17.44
CA SER A 302 11.54 9.53 17.76
C SER A 302 12.67 9.87 16.78
N GLN A 303 12.32 10.25 15.55
CA GLN A 303 13.26 10.75 14.52
C GLN A 303 13.57 12.25 14.67
N THR A 304 12.85 12.96 15.54
CA THR A 304 12.99 14.41 15.75
C THR A 304 13.89 14.70 16.97
N PRO A 305 15.03 15.42 16.80
CA PRO A 305 15.90 15.77 17.93
C PRO A 305 15.16 16.48 19.06
N LYS A 306 15.30 15.96 20.28
CA LYS A 306 14.70 16.46 21.53
C LYS A 306 13.17 16.44 21.62
N ALA A 307 12.43 15.92 20.63
CA ALA A 307 10.97 15.92 20.67
C ALA A 307 10.36 15.09 21.82
N LEU A 308 11.06 14.01 22.22
CA LEU A 308 10.65 13.11 23.31
C LEU A 308 11.32 13.46 24.65
N ASP A 309 12.20 14.45 24.71
CA ASP A 309 12.92 14.81 25.94
C ASP A 309 11.91 15.30 27.00
N GLY A 310 11.87 14.61 28.15
CA GLY A 310 10.91 14.88 29.23
C GLY A 310 9.49 14.32 29.03
N PHE A 311 9.22 13.58 27.95
CA PHE A 311 7.93 12.92 27.75
C PHE A 311 7.88 11.54 28.46
N LEU A 312 6.75 11.22 29.09
CA LEU A 312 6.52 9.91 29.73
C LEU A 312 6.16 8.84 28.68
N LEU A 313 7.19 8.12 28.22
CA LEU A 313 7.05 7.03 27.23
C LEU A 313 6.50 5.73 27.82
N ASP A 314 6.52 5.55 29.14
CA ASP A 314 6.09 4.33 29.83
C ASP A 314 4.66 3.92 29.47
N ASP A 315 3.70 4.85 29.37
CA ASP A 315 2.32 4.54 29.01
C ASP A 315 2.21 3.91 27.60
N PHE A 316 3.05 4.36 26.66
CA PHE A 316 3.14 3.82 25.31
C PHE A 316 3.90 2.49 25.28
N LEU A 317 5.00 2.35 26.03
CA LEU A 317 5.74 1.09 26.16
C LEU A 317 4.85 -0.02 26.74
N ASN A 318 4.11 0.29 27.81
CA ASN A 318 3.14 -0.63 28.40
C ASN A 318 2.04 -1.02 27.41
N PHE A 319 1.45 -0.05 26.70
CA PHE A 319 0.44 -0.30 25.66
C PHE A 319 0.97 -1.23 24.56
N ILE A 320 2.18 -0.98 24.05
CA ILE A 320 2.84 -1.80 23.04
C ILE A 320 3.03 -3.24 23.56
N ILE A 321 3.63 -3.40 24.74
CA ILE A 321 3.88 -4.73 25.33
C ILE A 321 2.57 -5.52 25.50
N MET A 322 1.49 -4.88 25.94
CA MET A 322 0.18 -5.51 26.10
C MET A 322 -0.42 -6.01 24.77
N PHE A 323 -0.35 -5.21 23.70
CA PHE A 323 -1.13 -5.45 22.49
C PHE A 323 -0.36 -6.07 21.31
N MET A 324 0.97 -5.95 21.25
CA MET A 324 1.79 -6.47 20.13
C MET A 324 1.65 -8.00 19.91
N ALA A 325 1.47 -8.78 20.98
CA ALA A 325 1.32 -10.24 20.92
C ALA A 325 -0.14 -10.72 21.02
N SER A 326 -1.11 -9.83 20.76
CA SER A 326 -2.52 -10.00 21.14
C SER A 326 -3.48 -9.87 19.93
N PRO A 327 -3.50 -10.86 19.01
CA PRO A 327 -4.36 -10.85 17.81
C PRO A 327 -5.89 -10.81 18.07
N LYS A 328 -6.31 -11.03 19.33
CA LYS A 328 -7.70 -10.85 19.79
C LYS A 328 -8.12 -9.37 19.88
N TYR A 329 -7.14 -8.48 20.13
CA TYR A 329 -7.35 -7.06 20.39
C TYR A 329 -7.00 -6.24 19.15
N ILE A 330 -5.77 -6.34 18.66
CA ILE A 330 -5.32 -5.72 17.41
C ILE A 330 -5.21 -6.81 16.35
N ARG A 331 -6.09 -6.81 15.36
CA ARG A 331 -6.22 -7.91 14.39
C ARG A 331 -5.18 -7.81 13.30
N SER A 332 -4.84 -6.61 12.85
CA SER A 332 -3.79 -6.38 11.86
C SER A 332 -2.40 -6.84 12.38
N PRO A 333 -1.73 -7.81 11.73
CA PRO A 333 -0.36 -8.19 12.09
C PRO A 333 0.64 -7.09 11.73
N TYR A 334 0.35 -6.27 10.73
CA TYR A 334 1.18 -5.14 10.30
C TYR A 334 1.16 -4.01 11.34
N LEU A 335 -0.01 -3.73 11.93
CA LEU A 335 -0.12 -2.73 13.01
C LEU A 335 0.62 -3.19 14.27
N ARG A 336 0.54 -4.48 14.62
CA ARG A 336 1.33 -5.07 15.70
C ARG A 336 2.83 -5.09 15.41
N ALA A 337 3.24 -5.13 14.14
CA ALA A 337 4.64 -4.97 13.74
C ALA A 337 5.12 -3.51 13.80
N LYS A 338 4.26 -2.54 13.45
CA LYS A 338 4.53 -1.09 13.59
C LYS A 338 4.84 -0.69 15.04
N MET A 339 4.30 -1.44 16.00
CA MET A 339 4.68 -1.33 17.42
C MET A 339 6.15 -1.70 17.68
N VAL A 340 6.71 -2.70 16.99
CA VAL A 340 8.14 -3.07 17.09
C VAL A 340 9.02 -1.98 16.48
N GLU A 341 8.60 -1.39 15.36
CA GLU A 341 9.30 -0.27 14.70
C GLU A 341 9.41 0.96 15.63
N VAL A 342 8.35 1.27 16.39
CA VAL A 342 8.40 2.30 17.46
C VAL A 342 9.45 1.96 18.53
N LEU A 343 9.49 0.72 19.01
CA LEU A 343 10.48 0.32 20.03
C LEU A 343 11.92 0.40 19.51
N ASN A 344 12.17 0.04 18.24
CA ASN A 344 13.50 0.18 17.63
C ASN A 344 13.95 1.64 17.53
N CYS A 345 13.00 2.56 17.29
CA CYS A 345 13.27 4.00 17.30
C CYS A 345 13.63 4.53 18.71
N TRP A 346 13.48 3.72 19.78
CA TRP A 346 13.93 4.01 21.14
C TRP A 346 15.17 3.21 21.56
N ILE A 347 15.79 2.43 20.67
CA ILE A 347 17.07 1.77 20.95
C ILE A 347 18.18 2.85 21.01
N PRO A 348 19.11 2.84 22.00
CA PRO A 348 20.00 3.99 22.25
C PRO A 348 21.09 4.18 21.19
N HIS A 349 21.33 3.18 20.34
CA HIS A 349 22.20 3.28 19.16
C HIS A 349 21.49 3.91 17.94
N ILE A 350 20.16 4.06 17.99
CA ILE A 350 19.31 4.61 16.93
C ILE A 350 18.79 6.00 17.31
N SER A 351 18.49 6.24 18.60
CA SER A 351 17.97 7.50 19.12
C SER A 351 19.07 8.40 19.69
N GLY A 352 19.14 9.65 19.22
CA GLY A 352 20.05 10.67 19.76
C GLY A 352 19.59 11.31 21.09
N SER A 353 18.53 10.81 21.73
CA SER A 353 18.03 11.32 23.02
C SER A 353 18.48 10.46 24.19
N ALA A 354 19.09 11.11 25.19
CA ALA A 354 19.53 10.49 26.44
C ALA A 354 18.37 9.85 27.24
N SER A 355 17.12 10.29 27.04
CA SER A 355 15.94 9.74 27.74
C SER A 355 15.60 8.31 27.32
N SER A 356 16.03 7.86 26.14
CA SER A 356 15.75 6.50 25.64
C SER A 356 16.66 5.42 26.28
N THR A 357 17.85 5.81 26.75
CA THR A 357 18.96 4.93 27.16
C THR A 357 18.60 3.87 28.20
N SER A 358 17.61 4.13 29.05
CA SER A 358 17.25 3.30 30.20
C SER A 358 15.88 2.62 30.11
N ILE A 359 15.02 3.00 29.15
CA ILE A 359 13.58 2.68 29.20
C ILE A 359 13.31 1.16 29.23
N PHE A 360 13.98 0.39 28.38
CA PHE A 360 13.80 -1.06 28.31
C PHE A 360 14.40 -1.82 29.50
N LYS A 361 15.43 -1.26 30.15
CA LYS A 361 16.25 -1.93 31.18
C LYS A 361 15.73 -1.70 32.60
N LEU A 362 14.98 -0.61 32.83
CA LEU A 362 14.36 -0.30 34.12
C LEU A 362 12.87 -0.68 34.18
N HIS A 363 12.20 -0.84 33.03
CA HIS A 363 10.75 -1.02 32.98
C HIS A 363 10.32 -2.49 33.22
N GLN A 364 9.55 -2.73 34.28
CA GLN A 364 9.20 -4.08 34.75
C GLN A 364 8.52 -4.97 33.69
N LEU A 365 7.54 -4.45 32.93
CA LEU A 365 6.88 -5.25 31.90
C LEU A 365 7.77 -5.52 30.68
N SER A 366 8.82 -4.71 30.47
CA SER A 366 9.81 -4.93 29.41
C SER A 366 10.57 -6.23 29.71
N LEU A 367 11.22 -6.26 30.87
CA LEU A 367 12.00 -7.41 31.35
C LEU A 367 11.17 -8.70 31.45
N GLN A 368 9.88 -8.61 31.83
CA GLN A 368 9.04 -9.78 32.06
C GLN A 368 8.36 -10.33 30.79
N TYR A 369 7.97 -9.48 29.83
CA TYR A 369 7.07 -9.90 28.74
C TYR A 369 7.56 -9.55 27.33
N LEU A 370 8.45 -8.57 27.14
CA LEU A 370 8.74 -8.03 25.81
C LEU A 370 9.35 -9.09 24.88
N ALA A 371 10.42 -9.78 25.30
CA ALA A 371 11.05 -10.84 24.50
C ALA A 371 10.07 -11.98 24.13
N HIS A 372 9.24 -12.44 25.08
CA HIS A 372 8.21 -13.44 24.80
C HIS A 372 7.17 -12.95 23.79
N ASN A 373 6.72 -11.70 23.93
CA ASN A 373 5.71 -11.11 23.06
C ASN A 373 6.25 -10.85 21.64
N ILE A 374 7.53 -10.47 21.50
CA ILE A 374 8.22 -10.38 20.21
C ILE A 374 8.33 -11.76 19.54
N LEU A 375 8.78 -12.80 20.26
CA LEU A 375 8.89 -14.16 19.73
C LEU A 375 7.52 -14.72 19.29
N LYS A 376 6.46 -14.42 20.03
CA LYS A 376 5.09 -14.78 19.66
C LYS A 376 4.60 -14.01 18.42
N LEU A 377 4.96 -12.73 18.28
CA LEU A 377 4.68 -11.94 17.08
C LEU A 377 5.47 -12.42 15.85
N TYR A 378 6.73 -12.84 16.01
CA TYR A 378 7.54 -13.47 14.96
C TYR A 378 6.82 -14.69 14.40
N VAL A 379 6.30 -15.57 15.26
CA VAL A 379 5.52 -16.76 14.86
C VAL A 379 4.25 -16.34 14.11
N ASP A 380 3.44 -15.44 14.67
CA ASP A 380 2.24 -14.90 14.02
C ASP A 380 2.53 -14.41 12.58
N ILE A 381 3.60 -13.63 12.38
CA ILE A 381 3.93 -12.98 11.11
C ILE A 381 4.58 -13.94 10.10
N LYS A 382 5.33 -14.93 10.58
CA LYS A 382 5.80 -16.04 9.73
C LYS A 382 4.61 -16.77 9.11
N PHE A 383 3.56 -17.07 9.89
CA PHE A 383 2.43 -17.89 9.45
C PHE A 383 1.20 -17.13 8.89
N THR A 384 1.08 -15.81 9.04
CA THR A 384 -0.04 -15.01 8.46
C THR A 384 0.31 -14.36 7.12
N GLY A 385 -0.62 -14.31 6.15
CA GLY A 385 -0.47 -13.55 4.90
C GLY A 385 0.19 -14.29 3.73
N SER A 386 -0.10 -13.83 2.51
CA SER A 386 0.21 -14.56 1.25
C SER A 386 1.60 -14.25 0.67
N HIS A 387 1.99 -14.99 -0.37
CA HIS A 387 3.32 -14.87 -1.00
C HIS A 387 3.65 -13.49 -1.61
N THR A 388 2.65 -12.61 -1.83
CA THR A 388 2.88 -11.26 -2.36
C THR A 388 3.41 -10.26 -1.31
N GLN A 389 3.37 -10.61 -0.03
CA GLN A 389 3.66 -9.69 1.11
C GLN A 389 4.98 -10.04 1.82
N TYR A 390 5.86 -10.81 1.16
CA TYR A 390 7.08 -11.35 1.78
C TYR A 390 8.14 -10.28 2.08
N TYR A 391 8.14 -9.14 1.38
CA TYR A 391 9.08 -8.05 1.65
C TYR A 391 8.71 -7.25 2.91
N ASP A 392 7.42 -6.98 3.12
CA ASP A 392 6.93 -6.40 4.38
C ASP A 392 7.32 -7.31 5.56
N LYS A 393 7.15 -8.63 5.39
CA LYS A 393 7.62 -9.61 6.37
C LYS A 393 9.12 -9.53 6.63
N LEU A 394 9.97 -9.32 5.62
CA LEU A 394 11.43 -9.22 5.83
C LEU A 394 11.80 -7.99 6.65
N ASN A 395 11.27 -6.80 6.32
CA ASN A 395 11.53 -5.57 7.09
C ASN A 395 11.04 -5.71 8.54
N ILE A 396 9.86 -6.31 8.73
CA ILE A 396 9.30 -6.58 10.06
C ILE A 396 10.15 -7.59 10.84
N LEU A 397 10.64 -8.64 10.17
CA LEU A 397 11.50 -9.65 10.79
C LEU A 397 12.89 -9.10 11.12
N HIS A 398 13.41 -8.14 10.34
CA HIS A 398 14.61 -7.38 10.67
C HIS A 398 14.40 -6.60 11.96
N ASN A 399 13.37 -5.73 12.01
CA ASN A 399 13.03 -4.96 13.20
C ASN A 399 12.86 -5.84 14.46
N ILE A 400 12.24 -7.02 14.30
CA ILE A 400 12.09 -8.02 15.36
C ILE A 400 13.44 -8.60 15.83
N VAL A 401 14.38 -8.85 14.92
CA VAL A 401 15.71 -9.37 15.26
C VAL A 401 16.54 -8.29 15.95
N ASP A 402 16.56 -7.06 15.44
CA ASP A 402 17.30 -5.93 16.05
C ASP A 402 16.89 -5.72 17.52
N LEU A 403 15.58 -5.82 17.81
CA LEU A 403 15.05 -5.68 19.16
C LEU A 403 15.40 -6.86 20.05
N LEU A 404 15.46 -8.08 19.50
CA LEU A 404 15.87 -9.29 20.24
C LEU A 404 17.38 -9.41 20.45
N GLU A 405 18.19 -8.70 19.66
CA GLU A 405 19.65 -8.61 19.86
C GLU A 405 20.03 -7.54 20.90
N TYR A 406 19.15 -6.54 21.10
CA TYR A 406 19.34 -5.48 22.10
C TYR A 406 18.87 -5.85 23.54
N LEU A 407 17.93 -6.80 23.68
CA LEU A 407 17.24 -7.15 24.94
C LEU A 407 17.91 -8.28 25.74
#